data_AF-A0A928U7T5-F1
#
_entry.id   AF-A0A928U7T5-F1
#
_cell.length_a   1.000
_cell.length_b   1.000
_cell.length_c   1.000
_cell.angle_alpha   90.00
_cell.angle_beta   90.00
_cell.angle_gamma   90.00
#
_symmetry.space_group_name_H-M   'P 1'
#
loop_
_entity.id
_entity.type
_entity.pdbx_description
1 polymer ?
#
loop_
_entity_poly.entity_id
_entity_poly.type
_entity_poly.pdbx_seq_one_letter_code
_entity_poly.pdbx_strand_id
1 'polypeptide(L)' 'MATDLTKTQWTGILLNEELTTELDLSIFRTLYSFEGHKAFASQVGVILGYNGKSPHGALNLEMKL' A
#
# COMPACT_ATOMS: atom_id res chain seq x y z
N MET A 1 17.20 2.73 20.09
CA MET A 1 16.82 1.44 19.48
C MET A 1 15.33 1.50 19.22
N ALA A 2 14.89 1.33 17.98
CA ALA A 2 13.46 1.24 17.70
C ALA A 2 12.98 -0.14 18.12
N THR A 3 12.03 -0.21 19.05
CA THR A 3 11.33 -1.44 19.40
C THR A 3 10.33 -1.76 18.30
N ASP A 4 10.27 -3.03 17.89
CA ASP A 4 9.26 -3.50 16.94
C ASP A 4 7.86 -3.21 17.48
N LEU A 5 6.96 -2.82 16.58
CA LEU A 5 5.57 -2.60 16.92
C LEU A 5 4.87 -3.93 17.21
N THR A 6 4.08 -3.95 18.28
CA THR A 6 3.20 -5.08 18.57
C THR A 6 2.10 -5.19 17.52
N LYS A 7 1.49 -6.38 17.40
CA LYS A 7 0.34 -6.59 16.50
C LYS A 7 -0.79 -5.60 16.75
N THR A 8 -1.08 -5.28 18.00
CA THR A 8 -2.14 -4.32 18.38
C THR A 8 -1.81 -2.91 17.91
N GLN A 9 -0.55 -2.48 18.02
CA GLN A 9 -0.12 -1.17 17.51
C GLN A 9 -0.19 -1.11 15.98
N TRP A 10 0.22 -2.18 15.30
CA TRP A 10 0.04 -2.31 13.85
C TRP A 10 -1.43 -2.21 13.44
N THR A 11 -2.32 -2.94 14.12
CA THR A 11 -3.76 -2.85 13.86
C THR A 11 -4.28 -1.43 14.10
N GLY A 12 -3.83 -0.75 15.16
CA GLY A 12 -4.21 0.64 15.43
C GLY A 12 -3.78 1.60 14.33
N ILE A 13 -2.60 1.43 13.75
CA ILE A 13 -2.11 2.26 12.63
C ILE A 13 -2.91 1.96 11.35
N LEU A 14 -3.08 0.68 11.02
CA LEU A 14 -3.78 0.26 9.79
C LEU A 14 -5.28 0.59 9.79
N LEU A 15 -5.88 0.81 10.97
CA LEU A 15 -7.28 1.23 11.11
C LEU A 15 -7.43 2.75 11.33
N ASN A 16 -6.34 3.51 11.42
CA ASN A 16 -6.42 4.95 11.60
C ASN A 16 -6.49 5.64 10.22
N GLU A 17 -7.66 6.17 9.88
CA GLU A 17 -7.94 6.83 8.59
C GLU A 17 -7.11 8.11 8.36
N GLU A 18 -6.54 8.73 9.41
CA GLU A 18 -5.61 9.85 9.26
C GLU A 18 -4.20 9.41 8.85
N LEU A 19 -3.88 8.12 9.04
CA LEU A 19 -2.55 7.55 8.78
C LEU A 19 -2.53 6.55 7.62
N THR A 20 -3.65 5.83 7.42
CA THR A 20 -3.76 4.76 6.45
C THR A 20 -5.09 4.90 5.71
N THR A 21 -5.03 5.10 4.40
CA THR A 21 -6.22 5.17 3.54
C THR A 21 -6.66 3.78 3.09
N GLU A 22 -7.87 3.66 2.54
CA GLU A 22 -8.32 2.42 1.90
C GLU A 22 -7.42 1.99 0.72
N LEU A 23 -6.83 2.98 0.02
CA LEU A 23 -5.89 2.72 -1.06
C LEU A 23 -4.59 2.11 -0.52
N ASP A 24 -4.04 2.66 0.58
CA ASP A 24 -2.85 2.11 1.24
C ASP A 24 -3.06 0.66 1.67
N LEU A 25 -4.22 0.36 2.28
CA LEU A 25 -4.60 -1.00 2.64
C LEU A 25 -4.71 -1.92 1.42
N SER A 26 -5.26 -1.40 0.32
CA SER A 26 -5.39 -2.16 -0.92
C SER A 26 -4.04 -2.46 -1.57
N ILE A 27 -3.11 -1.50 -1.56
CA ILE A 27 -1.71 -1.68 -1.99
C ILE A 27 -1.02 -2.71 -1.10
N PHE A 28 -1.12 -2.55 0.22
CA PHE A 28 -0.49 -3.44 1.19
C PHE A 28 -0.98 -4.88 1.01
N ARG A 29 -2.31 -5.08 0.94
CA ARG A 29 -2.91 -6.39 0.68
C ARG A 29 -2.45 -6.98 -0.65
N THR A 30 -2.34 -6.15 -1.69
CA THR A 30 -1.88 -6.59 -3.00
C THR A 30 -0.43 -7.06 -2.93
N LEU A 31 0.47 -6.30 -2.29
CA LEU A 31 1.87 -6.69 -2.11
C LEU A 31 2.00 -8.02 -1.38
N TYR A 32 1.22 -8.25 -0.32
CA TYR A 32 1.22 -9.52 0.42
C TYR A 32 0.70 -10.72 -0.38
N SER A 33 0.06 -10.51 -1.53
CA SER A 33 -0.30 -11.59 -2.44
C SER A 33 0.84 -12.02 -3.37
N PHE A 34 1.91 -11.24 -3.46
CA PHE A 34 3.11 -11.60 -4.23
C PHE A 34 4.15 -12.33 -3.37
N GLU A 35 4.90 -13.21 -4.02
CA GLU A 35 6.05 -13.87 -3.41
C GLU A 35 7.07 -12.82 -2.92
N GLY A 36 7.53 -12.96 -1.68
CA GLY A 36 8.46 -12.03 -1.06
C GLY A 36 7.88 -10.64 -0.76
N HIS A 37 6.55 -10.47 -0.89
CA HIS A 37 5.81 -9.24 -0.64
C HIS A 37 6.28 -8.04 -1.48
N LYS A 38 6.69 -8.30 -2.72
CA LYS A 38 7.25 -7.31 -3.64
C LYS A 38 6.62 -7.46 -5.02
N ALA A 39 6.28 -6.33 -5.62
CA ALA A 39 5.78 -6.26 -6.99
C ALA A 39 6.17 -4.94 -7.63
N PHE A 40 6.21 -4.91 -8.96
CA PHE A 40 6.30 -3.62 -9.66
C PHE A 40 5.01 -2.84 -9.44
N ALA A 41 5.12 -1.52 -9.23
CA ALA A 41 3.96 -0.66 -9.04
C ALA A 41 2.95 -0.72 -10.22
N SER A 42 3.39 -1.14 -11.40
CA SER A 42 2.53 -1.33 -12.59
C SER A 42 1.62 -2.52 -12.39
N GLN A 43 2.17 -3.62 -11.86
CA GLN A 43 1.42 -4.83 -11.56
C GLN A 43 0.40 -4.56 -10.46
N VAL A 44 0.80 -3.84 -9.41
CA VAL A 44 -0.12 -3.40 -8.34
C VAL A 44 -1.23 -2.53 -8.91
N GLY A 45 -0.88 -1.51 -9.71
CA GLY A 45 -1.86 -0.62 -10.35
C GLY A 45 -2.87 -1.36 -11.21
N VAL A 46 -2.43 -2.32 -12.03
CA VAL A 46 -3.34 -3.16 -12.85
C VAL A 46 -4.27 -4.00 -11.98
N ILE A 47 -3.76 -4.63 -10.91
CA ILE A 47 -4.58 -5.45 -9.99
C ILE A 47 -5.64 -4.59 -9.29
N LEU A 48 -5.29 -3.36 -8.93
CA LEU A 48 -6.21 -2.41 -8.31
C LEU A 48 -7.16 -1.72 -9.31
N GLY A 49 -7.11 -2.09 -10.60
CA GLY A 49 -8.04 -1.58 -11.62
C GLY A 49 -7.61 -0.26 -12.27
N TYR A 50 -6.41 0.24 -12.00
CA TYR A 50 -5.85 1.44 -12.64
C TYR A 50 -5.32 1.12 -14.06
N ASN A 51 -6.24 1.02 -15.02
CA ASN A 51 -5.95 0.61 -16.41
C ASN A 51 -5.62 1.79 -17.37
N GLY A 52 -5.22 2.96 -16.85
CA GLY A 52 -4.86 4.14 -17.66
C GLY A 52 -3.43 4.13 -18.23
N LYS A 53 -3.05 5.15 -19.03
CA LYS A 53 -1.71 5.28 -19.66
C LYS A 53 -0.52 5.29 -18.67
N SER A 54 -0.79 5.57 -17.40
CA SER A 54 0.19 5.55 -16.31
C SER A 54 -0.47 4.95 -15.06
N PRO A 55 -0.50 3.62 -14.88
CA PRO A 55 -1.02 2.94 -13.68
C PRO A 55 -0.30 3.39 -12.40
N HIS A 56 0.94 3.88 -12.55
CA HIS A 56 1.78 4.46 -11.50
C HIS A 56 1.44 5.91 -11.17
N GLY A 57 0.69 6.61 -12.04
CA GLY A 57 0.43 8.05 -11.90
C GLY A 57 -0.40 8.39 -10.67
N ALA A 58 -1.36 7.52 -10.32
CA ALA A 58 -2.14 7.65 -9.10
C ALA A 58 -1.29 7.35 -7.85
N LEU A 59 -0.44 6.33 -7.89
CA LEU A 59 0.46 5.95 -6.79
C LEU A 59 1.54 7.01 -6.50
N ASN A 60 2.08 7.64 -7.55
CA ASN A 60 3.08 8.71 -7.40
C ASN A 60 2.49 10.06 -6.94
N LEU A 61 1.18 10.28 -7.10
CA LEU A 61 0.54 11.51 -6.63
C LEU A 61 0.22 11.48 -5.13
N GLU A 62 -0.02 10.29 -4.58
CA GLU A 62 -0.19 10.05 -3.15
C GLU A 62 1.15 10.08 -2.39
N MET A 63 2.23 9.54 -2.99
CA MET A 63 3.59 9.60 -2.43
C MET A 63 4.29 10.95 -2.65
N LYS A 64 3.64 12.07 -2.30
CA LYS A 64 4.32 13.37 -2.21
C LYS A 64 5.45 13.30 -1.17
N LEU A 65 6.66 13.05 -1.66
CA LEU A 65 7.91 13.51 -1.07
C LEU A 65 8.01 15.04 -1.16
#